data_AF-A0A831R662-F1
#
_entry.id   AF-A0A831R662-F1
#
_cell.length_a   1.000
_cell.length_b   1.000
_cell.length_c   1.000
_cell.angle_alpha   90.00
_cell.angle_beta   90.00
_cell.angle_gamma   90.00
#
_symmetry.space_group_name_H-M   'P 1'
#
loop_
_entity.id
_entity.type
_entity.pdbx_description
1 polymer ?
#
loop_
_entity_poly.entity_id
_entity_poly.type
_entity_poly.pdbx_seq_one_letter_code
_entity_poly.pdbx_strand_id
1 'polypeptide(L)'
;MLLAASLSACFNDSSSGTSSPAPTGGLLTVTATGPAADAVGVSTNSAVTATFGDAINADTLDTASFTVAAASEMPVTGAVSLDAATNTGIFQPSGGNFGASTTYIATITTAVASENGKRLSSDYQWSFTTGTGADSKAPTVTSTDAADGDIGVATNRNISANFSEAIYVPSVNGSTFVVTDVNSNAVTGTVELVGTTAIFNPVNDLATNTEYTATLTTGIRDLAANTLAANVVWSFTTGGSAARGPAPVTLGTAGDYVILAKTGISTTGVTNITGDIAVSPAAETAITGFSQTRDASNTFSTSGIVDGKIFAANMAVPTPSMLTTAISDMETAYTDAAGRTNPDSTELGAGNISGLTLSPGLYKWSSDLLIASDVTLDGSANDVWIFQIAGKLTVSNGVSVILSGGAVAKNVFWQVAGNTTFGTTSNVSGVVLSKTLIDIQTEATLKGRALAQTAVTLDANMITQPAP
;
A
#
# COMPACT_ATOMS: atom_id res chain seq x y z
N MET A 1 41.92 -74.16 6.12
CA MET A 1 41.41 -74.78 7.36
C MET A 1 41.48 -73.71 8.43
N LEU A 2 40.32 -73.38 9.01
CA LEU A 2 40.09 -72.29 9.97
C LEU A 2 41.16 -72.22 11.07
N LEU A 3 41.61 -71.01 11.38
CA LEU A 3 42.19 -70.71 12.69
C LEU A 3 41.55 -69.43 13.21
N ALA A 4 40.75 -69.57 14.26
CA ALA A 4 40.27 -68.48 15.09
C ALA A 4 40.83 -68.70 16.50
N ALA A 5 41.54 -67.71 17.03
CA ALA A 5 41.73 -67.53 18.47
C ALA A 5 41.99 -66.05 18.75
N SER A 6 41.19 -65.54 19.68
CA SER A 6 41.12 -64.20 20.26
C SER A 6 42.37 -63.77 21.03
N LEU A 7 42.65 -62.45 21.10
CA LEU A 7 42.71 -61.68 22.37
C LEU A 7 42.99 -60.16 22.19
N SER A 8 42.12 -59.36 22.81
CA SER A 8 42.30 -58.10 23.56
C SER A 8 43.09 -56.88 23.03
N ALA A 9 42.36 -55.75 23.07
CA ALA A 9 42.68 -54.44 23.67
C ALA A 9 43.13 -53.25 22.79
N CYS A 10 42.31 -52.20 22.92
CA CYS A 10 42.55 -50.75 22.81
C CYS A 10 42.93 -50.16 21.44
N PHE A 11 41.98 -49.52 20.77
CA PHE A 11 42.26 -48.32 19.98
C PHE A 11 41.14 -47.27 20.13
N ASN A 12 41.60 -46.03 20.32
CA ASN A 12 40.88 -44.79 20.50
C ASN A 12 40.29 -44.36 19.15
N ASP A 13 38.97 -44.13 19.05
CA ASP A 13 38.36 -43.62 17.82
C ASP A 13 37.97 -42.16 17.99
N SER A 14 38.57 -41.32 17.15
CA SER A 14 38.31 -39.90 17.01
C SER A 14 37.37 -39.71 15.82
N SER A 15 36.07 -39.56 16.08
CA SER A 15 35.13 -38.99 15.12
C SER A 15 34.46 -37.76 15.73
N SER A 16 34.89 -36.58 15.27
CA SER A 16 34.26 -35.29 15.54
C SER A 16 32.87 -35.24 14.90
N GLY A 17 31.85 -35.58 15.68
CA GLY A 17 30.46 -35.28 15.35
C GLY A 17 30.10 -33.88 15.85
N THR A 18 30.16 -32.87 14.99
CA THR A 18 29.50 -31.59 15.27
C THR A 18 28.00 -31.78 15.04
N SER A 19 27.27 -32.09 16.10
CA SER A 19 25.82 -31.96 16.11
C SER A 19 25.45 -30.49 15.92
N SER A 20 24.85 -30.16 14.78
CA SER A 20 24.19 -28.87 14.55
C SER A 20 23.15 -28.64 15.65
N PRO A 21 23.13 -27.49 16.35
CA PRO A 21 22.12 -27.24 17.38
C PRO A 21 20.73 -27.13 16.72
N ALA A 22 19.71 -27.66 17.41
CA ALA A 22 18.32 -27.49 17.01
C ALA A 22 17.93 -26.00 17.05
N PRO A 23 17.20 -25.45 16.07
CA PRO A 23 16.89 -24.03 16.01
C PRO A 23 15.94 -23.66 17.16
N THR A 24 16.39 -22.74 18.02
CA THR A 24 15.66 -22.18 19.17
C THR A 24 14.77 -20.97 18.81
N GLY A 25 14.24 -20.92 17.58
CA GLY A 25 13.39 -19.83 17.09
C GLY A 25 12.01 -20.35 16.65
N GLY A 26 10.96 -19.52 16.76
CA GLY A 26 9.61 -19.86 16.31
C GLY A 26 9.53 -20.24 14.81
N LEU A 27 8.34 -20.58 14.32
CA LEU A 27 8.15 -21.00 12.92
C LEU A 27 8.23 -19.82 11.96
N LEU A 28 8.74 -20.08 10.75
CA LEU A 28 8.55 -19.18 9.61
C LEU A 28 7.06 -19.25 9.20
N THR A 29 6.49 -18.13 8.77
CA THR A 29 5.11 -18.07 8.28
C THR A 29 5.06 -17.43 6.90
N VAL A 30 4.12 -17.89 6.08
CA VAL A 30 3.70 -17.19 4.86
C VAL A 30 2.50 -16.33 5.26
N THR A 31 2.61 -15.02 5.07
CA THR A 31 1.62 -14.02 5.51
C THR A 31 0.68 -13.60 4.39
N ALA A 32 1.12 -13.68 3.13
CA ALA A 32 0.31 -13.40 1.95
C ALA A 32 0.80 -14.18 0.73
N THR A 33 -0.08 -14.41 -0.24
CA THR A 33 0.26 -15.03 -1.53
C THR A 33 -0.37 -14.28 -2.70
N GLY A 34 0.32 -14.28 -3.83
CA GLY A 34 -0.15 -13.77 -5.12
C GLY A 34 0.01 -14.84 -6.19
N PRO A 35 -0.97 -15.10 -7.05
CA PRO A 35 -2.39 -14.82 -6.82
C PRO A 35 -2.86 -15.32 -5.44
N ALA A 36 -3.92 -14.71 -4.92
CA ALA A 36 -4.53 -15.15 -3.67
C ALA A 36 -4.96 -16.63 -3.78
N ALA A 37 -5.01 -17.31 -2.63
CA ALA A 37 -5.48 -18.70 -2.59
C ALA A 37 -6.87 -18.83 -3.25
N ASP A 38 -6.97 -19.81 -4.15
CA ASP A 38 -8.15 -20.15 -4.95
C ASP A 38 -8.61 -19.05 -5.92
N ALA A 39 -7.74 -18.08 -6.24
CA ALA A 39 -8.02 -17.07 -7.25
C ALA A 39 -8.33 -17.70 -8.61
N VAL A 40 -9.25 -17.10 -9.37
CA VAL A 40 -9.65 -17.53 -10.71
C VAL A 40 -9.44 -16.41 -11.72
N GLY A 41 -9.20 -16.76 -12.98
CA GLY A 41 -9.02 -15.79 -14.06
C GLY A 41 -7.65 -15.11 -14.05
N VAL A 42 -6.65 -15.73 -13.44
CA VAL A 42 -5.27 -15.21 -13.38
C VAL A 42 -4.65 -15.23 -14.78
N SER A 43 -4.01 -14.15 -15.21
CA SER A 43 -3.36 -14.09 -16.52
C SER A 43 -2.27 -15.15 -16.66
N THR A 44 -2.12 -15.74 -17.84
CA THR A 44 -1.24 -16.91 -18.03
C THR A 44 0.25 -16.60 -17.89
N ASN A 45 0.65 -15.34 -17.91
CA ASN A 45 2.02 -14.85 -17.73
C ASN A 45 2.27 -14.19 -16.37
N SER A 46 1.28 -14.13 -15.47
CA SER A 46 1.45 -13.49 -14.16
C SER A 46 2.50 -14.21 -13.32
N ALA A 47 3.33 -13.46 -12.60
CA ALA A 47 4.19 -14.00 -11.56
C ALA A 47 3.36 -14.55 -10.38
N VAL A 48 3.96 -15.48 -9.65
CA VAL A 48 3.43 -16.07 -8.42
C VAL A 48 4.31 -15.62 -7.25
N THR A 49 3.71 -15.14 -6.17
CA THR A 49 4.41 -14.53 -5.03
C THR A 49 4.02 -15.17 -3.70
N ALA A 50 4.96 -15.16 -2.75
CA ALA A 50 4.74 -15.55 -1.36
C ALA A 50 5.47 -14.56 -0.45
N THR A 51 4.73 -13.88 0.43
CA THR A 51 5.30 -12.95 1.42
C THR A 51 5.49 -13.67 2.75
N PHE A 52 6.65 -13.49 3.35
CA PHE A 52 7.06 -14.17 4.56
C PHE A 52 6.99 -13.25 5.79
N GLY A 53 6.72 -13.85 6.95
CA GLY A 53 6.69 -13.13 8.24
C GLY A 53 8.06 -12.77 8.82
N ASP A 54 9.14 -13.27 8.24
CA ASP A 54 10.53 -13.03 8.64
C ASP A 54 11.41 -12.81 7.40
N ALA A 55 12.54 -12.13 7.58
CA ALA A 55 13.56 -11.96 6.53
C ALA A 55 14.11 -13.32 6.06
N ILE A 56 14.14 -13.53 4.74
CA ILE A 56 14.49 -14.82 4.12
C ILE A 56 15.98 -14.86 3.76
N ASN A 57 16.61 -15.99 4.07
CA ASN A 57 17.92 -16.30 3.51
C ASN A 57 17.75 -16.59 2.00
N ALA A 58 18.21 -15.65 1.17
CA ALA A 58 18.09 -15.70 -0.29
C ALA A 58 18.65 -16.98 -0.90
N ASP A 59 19.70 -17.58 -0.33
CA ASP A 59 20.32 -18.82 -0.82
C ASP A 59 19.40 -20.04 -0.67
N THR A 60 18.36 -19.93 0.15
CA THR A 60 17.39 -21.00 0.40
C THR A 60 16.09 -20.84 -0.38
N LEU A 61 15.98 -19.76 -1.17
CA LEU A 61 14.82 -19.48 -2.01
C LEU A 61 15.22 -19.56 -3.48
N ASP A 62 14.94 -20.71 -4.10
CA ASP A 62 15.28 -21.01 -5.47
C ASP A 62 14.15 -21.79 -6.18
N THR A 63 14.43 -22.26 -7.40
CA THR A 63 13.47 -23.03 -8.21
C THR A 63 13.17 -24.43 -7.67
N ALA A 64 13.90 -24.92 -6.67
CA ALA A 64 13.60 -26.17 -5.98
C ALA A 64 12.75 -25.94 -4.73
N SER A 65 12.86 -24.77 -4.10
CA SER A 65 12.09 -24.42 -2.89
C SER A 65 10.80 -23.64 -3.17
N PHE A 66 10.69 -22.98 -4.32
CA PHE A 66 9.45 -22.34 -4.79
C PHE A 66 9.08 -22.87 -6.17
N THR A 67 8.08 -23.76 -6.20
CA THR A 67 7.64 -24.45 -7.41
C THR A 67 6.17 -24.16 -7.72
N VAL A 68 5.81 -24.14 -9.00
CA VAL A 68 4.42 -24.04 -9.46
C VAL A 68 4.14 -25.18 -10.44
N ALA A 69 3.11 -25.98 -10.18
CA ALA A 69 2.79 -27.15 -11.01
C ALA A 69 1.29 -27.34 -11.17
N ALA A 70 0.84 -27.78 -12.35
CA ALA A 70 -0.52 -28.27 -12.53
C ALA A 70 -0.63 -29.71 -12.01
N ALA A 71 -1.87 -30.16 -11.73
CA ALA A 71 -2.09 -31.49 -11.18
C ALA A 71 -1.54 -32.59 -12.10
N SER A 72 -0.63 -33.43 -11.58
CA SER A 72 0.00 -34.55 -12.29
C SER A 72 0.90 -34.15 -13.47
N GLU A 73 1.35 -32.89 -13.53
CA GLU A 73 2.31 -32.41 -14.53
C GLU A 73 3.66 -32.09 -13.89
N MET A 74 4.69 -31.98 -14.73
CA MET A 74 5.99 -31.46 -14.29
C MET A 74 5.84 -30.00 -13.85
N PRO A 75 6.63 -29.54 -12.86
CA PRO A 75 6.66 -28.13 -12.49
C PRO A 75 6.93 -27.24 -13.71
N VAL A 76 6.23 -26.11 -13.74
CA VAL A 76 6.44 -25.06 -14.74
C VAL A 76 7.88 -24.57 -14.59
N THR A 77 8.58 -24.40 -15.71
CA THR A 77 9.91 -23.82 -15.69
C THR A 77 9.78 -22.32 -15.38
N GLY A 78 10.57 -21.81 -14.44
CA GLY A 78 10.49 -20.42 -14.02
C GLY A 78 11.78 -19.94 -13.38
N ALA A 79 11.86 -18.62 -13.19
CA ALA A 79 12.90 -17.98 -12.41
C ALA A 79 12.34 -17.61 -11.03
N VAL A 80 13.13 -17.86 -9.99
CA VAL A 80 12.80 -17.46 -8.61
C VAL A 80 13.70 -16.30 -8.20
N SER A 81 13.10 -15.31 -7.54
CA SER A 81 13.79 -14.13 -7.00
C SER A 81 13.22 -13.77 -5.63
N LEU A 82 14.00 -13.06 -4.81
CA LEU A 82 13.59 -12.54 -3.52
C LEU A 82 13.57 -11.02 -3.57
N ASP A 83 12.46 -10.42 -3.14
CA ASP A 83 12.43 -9.05 -2.68
C ASP A 83 12.72 -9.02 -1.17
N ALA A 84 13.91 -8.55 -0.82
CA ALA A 84 14.36 -8.48 0.58
C ALA A 84 13.72 -7.32 1.36
N ALA A 85 13.18 -6.29 0.68
CA ALA A 85 12.53 -5.17 1.37
C ALA A 85 11.17 -5.59 1.93
N THR A 86 10.42 -6.40 1.18
CA THR A 86 9.09 -6.88 1.58
C THR A 86 9.08 -8.32 2.06
N ASN A 87 10.23 -9.01 2.05
CA ASN A 87 10.35 -10.45 2.30
C ASN A 87 9.41 -11.25 1.39
N THR A 88 9.39 -10.94 0.09
CA THR A 88 8.50 -11.58 -0.88
C THR A 88 9.29 -12.41 -1.88
N GLY A 89 9.06 -13.72 -1.88
CA GLY A 89 9.52 -14.59 -2.94
C GLY A 89 8.67 -14.45 -4.18
N ILE A 90 9.28 -14.45 -5.36
CA ILE A 90 8.61 -14.29 -6.65
C ILE A 90 9.07 -15.38 -7.61
N PHE A 91 8.12 -16.16 -8.12
CA PHE A 91 8.28 -17.11 -9.21
C PHE A 91 7.72 -16.51 -10.50
N GLN A 92 8.57 -16.31 -11.50
CA GLN A 92 8.17 -15.87 -12.84
C GLN A 92 8.22 -17.07 -13.80
N PRO A 93 7.13 -17.46 -14.49
CA PRO A 93 7.19 -18.48 -15.53
C PRO A 93 8.17 -18.08 -16.65
N SER A 94 8.96 -19.04 -17.11
CA SER A 94 10.00 -18.83 -18.14
C SER A 94 9.97 -19.96 -19.17
N GLY A 95 10.25 -19.65 -20.43
CA GLY A 95 10.15 -20.64 -21.52
C GLY A 95 8.71 -20.92 -22.00
N GLY A 96 7.72 -20.18 -21.49
CA GLY A 96 6.31 -20.26 -21.87
C GLY A 96 5.40 -19.68 -20.78
N ASN A 97 4.13 -19.46 -21.10
CA ASN A 97 3.11 -19.07 -20.13
C ASN A 97 2.52 -20.31 -19.47
N PHE A 98 1.84 -20.12 -18.35
CA PHE A 98 0.92 -21.11 -17.81
C PHE A 98 -0.13 -21.51 -18.86
N GLY A 99 -0.62 -22.75 -18.78
CA GLY A 99 -1.75 -23.22 -19.57
C GLY A 99 -3.00 -22.40 -19.25
N ALA A 100 -3.85 -22.16 -20.25
CA ALA A 100 -5.11 -21.44 -20.07
C ALA A 100 -6.15 -22.28 -19.32
N SER A 101 -7.02 -21.64 -18.54
CA SER A 101 -8.11 -22.29 -17.78
C SER A 101 -7.64 -23.49 -16.94
N THR A 102 -6.43 -23.41 -16.40
CA THR A 102 -5.74 -24.52 -15.72
C THR A 102 -5.50 -24.16 -14.26
N THR A 103 -5.78 -25.09 -13.36
CA THR A 103 -5.48 -24.95 -11.93
C THR A 103 -4.05 -25.35 -11.65
N TYR A 104 -3.30 -24.43 -11.06
CA TYR A 104 -1.93 -24.60 -10.60
C TYR A 104 -1.87 -24.63 -9.07
N ILE A 105 -0.94 -25.41 -8.54
CA ILE A 105 -0.57 -25.42 -7.13
C ILE A 105 0.83 -24.83 -7.03
N ALA A 106 0.93 -23.73 -6.30
CA ALA A 106 2.21 -23.16 -5.89
C ALA A 106 2.62 -23.76 -4.55
N THR A 107 3.90 -24.08 -4.41
CA THR A 107 4.46 -24.72 -3.21
C THR A 107 5.72 -23.99 -2.77
N ILE A 108 5.73 -23.54 -1.51
CA ILE A 108 6.96 -23.19 -0.79
C ILE A 108 7.33 -24.38 0.09
N THR A 109 8.52 -24.94 -0.13
CA THR A 109 8.97 -26.10 0.63
C THR A 109 9.56 -25.71 1.98
N THR A 110 9.65 -26.67 2.89
CA THR A 110 10.37 -26.53 4.18
C THR A 110 11.88 -26.23 4.05
N ALA A 111 12.43 -26.27 2.82
CA ALA A 111 13.81 -25.88 2.54
C ALA A 111 14.06 -24.38 2.66
N VAL A 112 13.04 -23.53 2.49
CA VAL A 112 13.16 -22.08 2.72
C VAL A 112 13.43 -21.81 4.19
N ALA A 113 14.43 -20.99 4.46
CA ALA A 113 14.79 -20.56 5.81
C ALA A 113 14.81 -19.03 5.93
N SER A 114 14.45 -18.53 7.11
CA SER A 114 14.75 -17.15 7.46
C SER A 114 16.25 -16.94 7.70
N GLU A 115 16.72 -15.70 7.67
CA GLU A 115 18.10 -15.34 8.05
C GLU A 115 18.45 -15.82 9.48
N ASN A 116 17.43 -15.89 10.35
CA ASN A 116 17.56 -16.39 11.73
C ASN A 116 17.41 -17.92 11.84
N GLY A 117 17.35 -18.64 10.71
CA GLY A 117 17.28 -20.10 10.67
C GLY A 117 15.90 -20.71 10.98
N LYS A 118 14.84 -19.91 11.04
CA LYS A 118 13.46 -20.42 11.17
C LYS A 118 13.03 -21.08 9.86
N ARG A 119 12.18 -22.11 9.93
CA ARG A 119 11.67 -22.85 8.77
C ARG A 119 10.17 -23.05 8.88
N LEU A 120 9.52 -23.36 7.76
CA LEU A 120 8.13 -23.80 7.74
C LEU A 120 7.99 -25.16 8.44
N SER A 121 6.86 -25.41 9.10
CA SER A 121 6.58 -26.70 9.75
C SER A 121 6.21 -27.80 8.76
N SER A 122 5.69 -27.41 7.60
CA SER A 122 5.30 -28.25 6.47
C SER A 122 5.37 -27.41 5.21
N ASP A 123 5.38 -28.05 4.04
CA ASP A 123 5.29 -27.32 2.78
C ASP A 123 4.00 -26.49 2.78
N TYR A 124 4.13 -25.24 2.34
CA TYR A 124 3.01 -24.31 2.23
C TYR A 124 2.50 -24.34 0.79
N GLN A 125 1.24 -24.71 0.61
CA GLN A 125 0.63 -24.86 -0.71
C GLN A 125 -0.62 -24.01 -0.84
N TRP A 126 -0.80 -23.39 -2.01
CA TRP A 126 -2.03 -22.73 -2.38
C TRP A 126 -2.32 -22.94 -3.87
N SER A 127 -3.59 -22.84 -4.23
CA SER A 127 -4.04 -23.03 -5.61
C SER A 127 -4.41 -21.70 -6.26
N PHE A 128 -4.34 -21.64 -7.58
CA PHE A 128 -4.96 -20.60 -8.39
C PHE A 128 -5.33 -21.17 -9.77
N THR A 129 -6.30 -20.57 -10.45
CA THR A 129 -6.76 -20.99 -11.78
C THR A 129 -6.55 -19.88 -12.79
N THR A 130 -5.83 -20.19 -13.86
CA THR A 130 -5.58 -19.23 -14.94
C THR A 130 -6.82 -18.93 -15.76
N GLY A 131 -6.85 -17.75 -16.37
CA GLY A 131 -7.84 -17.34 -17.35
C GLY A 131 -7.51 -17.85 -18.76
N THR A 132 -8.14 -17.22 -19.75
CA THR A 132 -8.07 -17.67 -21.15
C THR A 132 -6.86 -17.13 -21.92
N GLY A 133 -6.08 -16.20 -21.35
CA GLY A 133 -5.01 -15.53 -22.08
C GLY A 133 -3.98 -14.84 -21.21
N ALA A 134 -2.95 -14.35 -21.89
CA ALA A 134 -1.90 -13.54 -21.29
C ALA A 134 -2.40 -12.11 -21.05
N ASP A 135 -1.89 -11.46 -20.02
CA ASP A 135 -1.97 -10.02 -19.91
C ASP A 135 -1.00 -9.38 -20.89
N SER A 136 -1.48 -8.43 -21.66
CA SER A 136 -0.69 -7.66 -22.64
C SER A 136 -0.78 -6.16 -22.40
N LYS A 137 -1.45 -5.75 -21.32
CA LYS A 137 -1.59 -4.34 -20.96
C LYS A 137 -0.30 -3.91 -20.27
N ALA A 138 0.33 -2.87 -20.81
CA ALA A 138 1.49 -2.29 -20.18
C ALA A 138 1.09 -1.47 -18.94
N PRO A 139 1.93 -1.46 -17.89
CA PRO A 139 1.74 -0.54 -16.79
C PRO A 139 1.83 0.91 -17.26
N THR A 140 1.10 1.80 -16.60
CA THR A 140 1.15 3.26 -16.81
C THR A 140 1.33 3.96 -15.48
N VAL A 141 1.97 5.14 -15.47
CA VAL A 141 2.02 6.00 -14.28
C VAL A 141 0.71 6.77 -14.17
N THR A 142 0.00 6.60 -13.05
CA THR A 142 -1.29 7.25 -12.78
C THR A 142 -1.11 8.60 -12.08
N SER A 143 -0.07 8.75 -11.25
CA SER A 143 0.27 10.00 -10.56
C SER A 143 1.74 10.04 -10.13
N THR A 144 2.24 11.25 -9.82
CA THR A 144 3.60 11.51 -9.32
C THR A 144 3.57 12.51 -8.17
N ASP A 145 4.53 12.43 -7.26
CA ASP A 145 4.78 13.41 -6.19
C ASP A 145 6.30 13.51 -5.96
N ALA A 146 6.98 14.60 -6.25
CA ALA A 146 6.45 15.85 -6.81
C ALA A 146 5.82 15.65 -8.21
N ALA A 147 4.73 16.38 -8.47
CA ALA A 147 4.03 16.32 -9.74
C ALA A 147 4.78 17.08 -10.84
N ASP A 148 4.47 16.79 -12.11
CA ASP A 148 5.09 17.46 -13.24
C ASP A 148 4.80 18.97 -13.24
N GLY A 149 5.86 19.77 -13.27
CA GLY A 149 5.81 21.23 -13.22
C GLY A 149 5.62 21.81 -11.81
N ASP A 150 5.62 21.00 -10.76
CA ASP A 150 5.50 21.50 -9.39
C ASP A 150 6.61 22.51 -9.06
N ILE A 151 6.23 23.60 -8.41
CA ILE A 151 7.14 24.63 -7.92
C ILE A 151 7.07 24.72 -6.40
N GLY A 152 8.22 24.99 -5.78
CA GLY A 152 8.29 25.14 -4.33
C GLY A 152 8.26 23.82 -3.57
N VAL A 153 8.62 22.70 -4.19
CA VAL A 153 8.70 21.38 -3.57
C VAL A 153 9.70 21.42 -2.40
N ALA A 154 9.33 20.85 -1.25
CA ALA A 154 10.25 20.80 -0.12
C ALA A 154 11.57 20.08 -0.43
N THR A 155 12.68 20.57 0.11
CA THR A 155 14.02 20.01 -0.17
C THR A 155 14.21 18.58 0.34
N ASN A 156 13.52 18.20 1.41
CA ASN A 156 13.56 16.86 2.02
C ASN A 156 12.44 15.93 1.52
N ARG A 157 11.83 16.23 0.37
CA ARG A 157 10.73 15.42 -0.19
C ARG A 157 11.28 14.16 -0.87
N ASN A 158 10.66 13.02 -0.60
CA ASN A 158 10.80 11.85 -1.47
C ASN A 158 10.11 12.11 -2.81
N ILE A 159 10.62 11.51 -3.88
CA ILE A 159 10.01 11.58 -5.21
C ILE A 159 9.36 10.24 -5.50
N SER A 160 8.14 10.22 -6.01
CA SER A 160 7.34 9.01 -6.14
C SER A 160 6.48 9.01 -7.39
N ALA A 161 6.11 7.80 -7.81
CA ALA A 161 5.22 7.56 -8.94
C ALA A 161 4.33 6.35 -8.66
N ASN A 162 3.03 6.51 -8.80
CA ASN A 162 2.06 5.43 -8.68
C ASN A 162 1.79 4.79 -10.05
N PHE A 163 1.74 3.46 -10.09
CA PHE A 163 1.45 2.70 -11.30
C PHE A 163 0.00 2.22 -11.33
N SER A 164 -0.52 1.97 -12.54
CA SER A 164 -1.89 1.49 -12.80
C SER A 164 -2.15 0.05 -12.36
N GLU A 165 -1.10 -0.68 -11.99
CA GLU A 165 -1.16 -2.09 -11.64
C GLU A 165 0.09 -2.52 -10.86
N ALA A 166 0.08 -3.77 -10.38
CA ALA A 166 1.17 -4.35 -9.63
C ALA A 166 2.45 -4.49 -10.49
N ILE A 167 3.54 -3.92 -10.00
CA ILE A 167 4.84 -3.93 -10.66
C ILE A 167 5.71 -5.07 -10.12
N TYR A 168 6.49 -5.69 -11.01
CA TYR A 168 7.52 -6.64 -10.61
C TYR A 168 8.64 -5.89 -9.88
N VAL A 169 8.66 -6.04 -8.55
CA VAL A 169 9.49 -5.20 -7.66
C VAL A 169 10.96 -5.11 -8.07
N PRO A 170 11.66 -6.21 -8.44
CA PRO A 170 13.07 -6.10 -8.83
C PRO A 170 13.33 -5.26 -10.08
N SER A 171 12.30 -4.95 -10.89
CA SER A 171 12.41 -4.01 -12.01
C SER A 171 12.44 -2.53 -11.60
N VAL A 172 12.11 -2.20 -10.36
CA VAL A 172 12.15 -0.84 -9.79
C VAL A 172 13.40 -0.70 -8.93
N ASN A 173 14.40 0.01 -9.44
CA ASN A 173 15.70 0.18 -8.78
C ASN A 173 16.40 1.47 -9.27
N GLY A 174 17.61 1.75 -8.76
CA GLY A 174 18.36 2.98 -9.09
C GLY A 174 18.79 3.13 -10.56
N SER A 175 18.61 2.11 -11.41
CA SER A 175 18.79 2.24 -12.86
C SER A 175 17.49 2.54 -13.62
N THR A 176 16.34 2.26 -13.01
CA THR A 176 15.03 2.40 -13.64
C THR A 176 14.20 3.56 -13.09
N PHE A 177 14.52 4.08 -11.89
CA PHE A 177 14.01 5.34 -11.36
C PHE A 177 15.19 6.24 -11.00
N VAL A 178 15.43 7.26 -11.83
CA VAL A 178 16.58 8.17 -11.74
C VAL A 178 16.08 9.60 -11.55
N VAL A 179 16.73 10.36 -10.67
CA VAL A 179 16.51 11.81 -10.51
C VAL A 179 17.81 12.53 -10.81
N THR A 180 17.77 13.58 -11.64
CA THR A 180 18.93 14.41 -11.99
C THR A 180 18.66 15.89 -11.72
N ASP A 181 19.71 16.66 -11.41
CA ASP A 181 19.64 18.12 -11.36
C ASP A 181 19.60 18.74 -12.78
N VAL A 182 19.44 20.07 -12.84
CA VAL A 182 19.46 20.87 -14.09
C VAL A 182 20.74 20.69 -14.94
N ASN A 183 21.84 20.23 -14.34
CA ASN A 183 23.11 19.96 -15.04
C ASN A 183 23.26 18.49 -15.44
N SER A 184 22.19 17.68 -15.33
CA SER A 184 22.20 16.23 -15.56
C SER A 184 23.08 15.43 -14.60
N ASN A 185 23.44 15.98 -13.43
CA ASN A 185 24.09 15.21 -12.39
C ASN A 185 23.05 14.33 -11.69
N ALA A 186 23.34 13.05 -11.52
CA ALA A 186 22.47 12.14 -10.78
C ALA A 186 22.41 12.52 -9.29
N VAL A 187 21.20 12.65 -8.76
CA VAL A 187 20.96 12.73 -7.32
C VAL A 187 21.19 11.34 -6.74
N THR A 188 21.98 11.26 -5.67
CA THR A 188 22.16 10.01 -4.94
C THR A 188 20.95 9.74 -4.06
N GLY A 189 20.36 8.56 -4.19
CA GLY A 189 19.18 8.14 -3.43
C GLY A 189 19.01 6.63 -3.44
N THR A 190 18.08 6.15 -2.62
CA THR A 190 17.60 4.76 -2.67
C THR A 190 16.26 4.71 -3.39
N VAL A 191 15.97 3.58 -4.03
CA VAL A 191 14.70 3.33 -4.71
C VAL A 191 14.03 2.13 -4.08
N GLU A 192 12.75 2.26 -3.78
CA GLU A 192 11.89 1.19 -3.28
C GLU A 192 10.52 1.20 -3.98
N LEU A 193 9.77 0.11 -3.89
CA LEU A 193 8.39 -0.01 -4.38
C LEU A 193 7.51 -0.45 -3.21
N VAL A 194 6.51 0.36 -2.86
CA VAL A 194 5.54 0.04 -1.81
C VAL A 194 4.16 -0.05 -2.44
N GLY A 195 3.55 -1.23 -2.42
CA GLY A 195 2.34 -1.51 -3.20
C GLY A 195 2.59 -1.29 -4.69
N THR A 196 1.85 -0.37 -5.30
CA THR A 196 2.05 0.08 -6.69
C THR A 196 2.84 1.38 -6.82
N THR A 197 3.43 1.91 -5.73
CA THR A 197 4.09 3.22 -5.72
C THR A 197 5.61 3.08 -5.62
N ALA A 198 6.33 3.47 -6.69
CA ALA A 198 7.78 3.58 -6.63
C ALA A 198 8.18 4.86 -5.91
N ILE A 199 9.19 4.79 -5.05
CA ILE A 199 9.68 5.89 -4.23
C ILE A 199 11.20 5.99 -4.37
N PHE A 200 11.67 7.16 -4.79
CA PHE A 200 13.06 7.58 -4.74
C PHE A 200 13.25 8.45 -3.49
N ASN A 201 14.13 8.02 -2.59
CA ASN A 201 14.49 8.73 -1.36
C ASN A 201 15.91 9.30 -1.50
N PRO A 202 16.06 10.63 -1.69
CA PRO A 202 17.37 11.28 -1.73
C PRO A 202 18.17 11.03 -0.45
N VAL A 203 19.46 10.72 -0.55
CA VAL A 203 20.33 10.53 0.62
C VAL A 203 20.52 11.85 1.40
N ASN A 204 20.52 12.98 0.69
CA ASN A 204 20.59 14.31 1.26
C ASN A 204 19.42 15.14 0.74
N ASP A 205 19.00 16.13 1.52
CA ASP A 205 18.08 17.18 1.07
C ASP A 205 18.53 17.74 -0.29
N LEU A 206 17.59 17.86 -1.20
CA LEU A 206 17.76 18.48 -2.50
C LEU A 206 18.15 19.95 -2.33
N ALA A 207 18.99 20.47 -3.24
CA ALA A 207 19.33 21.89 -3.27
C ALA A 207 18.08 22.76 -3.42
N THR A 208 18.07 23.94 -2.78
CA THR A 208 16.95 24.88 -2.80
C THR A 208 16.80 25.57 -4.16
N ASN A 209 15.57 25.97 -4.52
CA ASN A 209 15.26 26.71 -5.75
C ASN A 209 15.89 26.09 -7.02
N THR A 210 15.94 24.76 -7.08
CA THR A 210 16.63 24.01 -8.12
C THR A 210 15.63 23.12 -8.85
N GLU A 211 15.70 23.13 -10.18
CA GLU A 211 14.94 22.23 -11.04
C GLU A 211 15.58 20.85 -11.08
N TYR A 212 14.75 19.83 -10.90
CA TYR A 212 15.12 18.42 -11.01
C TYR A 212 14.27 17.75 -12.07
N THR A 213 14.82 16.72 -12.70
CA THR A 213 14.13 15.85 -13.64
C THR A 213 14.13 14.43 -13.10
N ALA A 214 12.94 13.84 -12.98
CA ALA A 214 12.76 12.44 -12.63
C ALA A 214 12.45 11.62 -13.89
N THR A 215 13.02 10.42 -13.99
CA THR A 215 12.88 9.52 -15.12
C THR A 215 12.59 8.10 -14.64
N LEU A 216 11.48 7.55 -15.09
CA LEU A 216 11.19 6.13 -15.06
C LEU A 216 11.46 5.52 -16.43
N THR A 217 12.26 4.46 -16.48
CA THR A 217 12.67 3.86 -17.75
C THR A 217 11.76 2.70 -18.17
N THR A 218 11.81 2.31 -19.45
CA THR A 218 11.15 1.08 -19.96
C THR A 218 11.66 -0.23 -19.33
N GLY A 219 12.66 -0.18 -18.42
CA GLY A 219 13.08 -1.35 -17.65
C GLY A 219 12.07 -1.80 -16.60
N ILE A 220 11.14 -0.93 -16.20
CA ILE A 220 10.06 -1.24 -15.26
C ILE A 220 9.01 -2.10 -15.96
N ARG A 221 8.60 -3.20 -15.32
CA ARG A 221 7.62 -4.15 -15.85
C ARG A 221 6.62 -4.61 -14.80
N ASP A 222 5.42 -4.97 -15.22
CA ASP A 222 4.40 -5.59 -14.37
C ASP A 222 4.74 -7.06 -14.03
N LEU A 223 3.88 -7.70 -13.23
CA LEU A 223 3.99 -9.14 -12.90
C LEU A 223 3.77 -10.06 -14.11
N ALA A 224 3.16 -9.56 -15.19
CA ALA A 224 2.95 -10.26 -16.44
C ALA A 224 4.09 -10.07 -17.46
N ALA A 225 5.17 -9.39 -17.03
CA ALA A 225 6.34 -9.03 -17.82
C ALA A 225 6.10 -8.02 -18.97
N ASN A 226 4.99 -7.27 -18.96
CA ASN A 226 4.81 -6.12 -19.84
C ASN A 226 5.60 -4.92 -19.30
N THR A 227 6.37 -4.25 -20.15
CA THR A 227 7.16 -3.07 -19.77
C THR A 227 6.39 -1.77 -19.92
N LEU A 228 6.81 -0.70 -19.25
CA LEU A 228 6.38 0.65 -19.60
C LEU A 228 6.55 0.88 -21.13
N ALA A 229 5.55 1.48 -21.77
CA ALA A 229 5.54 1.67 -23.22
C ALA A 229 6.62 2.67 -23.70
N ALA A 230 6.99 3.63 -22.86
CA ALA A 230 8.03 4.61 -23.07
C ALA A 230 8.60 5.05 -21.71
N ASN A 231 9.75 5.73 -21.72
CA ASN A 231 10.24 6.39 -20.51
C ASN A 231 9.23 7.46 -20.08
N VAL A 232 8.92 7.51 -18.79
CA VAL A 232 8.12 8.58 -18.19
C VAL A 232 9.09 9.58 -17.58
N VAL A 233 9.03 10.83 -18.04
CA VAL A 233 9.93 11.91 -17.64
C VAL A 233 9.09 13.08 -17.17
N TRP A 234 9.41 13.62 -16.01
CA TRP A 234 8.76 14.82 -15.46
C TRP A 234 9.75 15.69 -14.71
N SER A 235 9.39 16.95 -14.50
CA SER A 235 10.25 17.94 -13.85
C SER A 235 9.54 18.56 -12.64
N PHE A 236 10.31 19.00 -11.66
CA PHE A 236 9.82 19.77 -10.53
C PHE A 236 10.91 20.71 -10.02
N THR A 237 10.51 21.81 -9.36
CA THR A 237 11.42 22.80 -8.80
C THR A 237 11.27 22.86 -7.29
N THR A 238 12.38 22.67 -6.58
CA THR A 238 12.41 22.79 -5.11
C THR A 238 12.19 24.24 -4.66
N GLY A 239 11.66 24.40 -3.46
CA GLY A 239 11.49 25.68 -2.79
C GLY A 239 12.72 26.09 -1.97
N GLY A 240 12.51 27.08 -1.10
CA GLY A 240 13.56 27.62 -0.22
C GLY A 240 13.77 26.85 1.08
N SER A 241 12.99 25.82 1.38
CA SER A 241 13.03 25.14 2.68
C SER A 241 12.58 23.69 2.63
N ALA A 242 13.02 22.92 3.62
CA ALA A 242 12.48 21.60 3.93
C ALA A 242 11.04 21.70 4.45
N ALA A 243 10.25 20.66 4.20
CA ALA A 243 8.96 20.44 4.82
C ALA A 243 9.15 20.09 6.28
N ARG A 244 8.25 20.60 7.13
CA ARG A 244 8.16 20.25 8.54
C ARG A 244 7.17 19.11 8.76
N GLY A 245 7.36 18.38 9.84
CA GLY A 245 6.58 17.21 10.17
C GLY A 245 7.12 15.93 9.50
N PRO A 246 6.43 14.80 9.68
CA PRO A 246 6.84 13.53 9.10
C PRO A 246 6.66 13.50 7.56
N ALA A 247 7.25 12.51 6.89
CA ALA A 247 6.89 12.25 5.50
C ALA A 247 5.37 11.99 5.35
N PRO A 248 4.72 12.35 4.23
CA PRO A 248 3.31 12.03 3.99
C PRO A 248 3.01 10.54 4.08
N VAL A 249 1.74 10.19 4.24
CA VAL A 249 1.28 8.80 4.15
C VAL A 249 0.95 8.49 2.70
N THR A 250 1.63 7.51 2.11
CA THR A 250 1.35 7.05 0.74
C THR A 250 0.04 6.28 0.71
N LEU A 251 -0.92 6.73 -0.10
CA LEU A 251 -2.25 6.10 -0.18
C LEU A 251 -2.36 5.02 -1.28
N GLY A 252 -1.36 4.91 -2.17
CA GLY A 252 -1.45 4.05 -3.36
C GLY A 252 -2.73 4.32 -4.15
N THR A 253 -3.35 3.26 -4.66
CA THR A 253 -4.63 3.31 -5.40
C THR A 253 -5.83 3.66 -4.51
N ALA A 254 -5.72 3.58 -3.17
CA ALA A 254 -6.75 4.14 -2.29
C ALA A 254 -6.87 5.66 -2.44
N GLY A 255 -5.78 6.31 -2.87
CA GLY A 255 -5.73 7.73 -3.21
C GLY A 255 -6.62 8.13 -4.39
N ASP A 256 -7.14 7.20 -5.18
CA ASP A 256 -8.05 7.52 -6.29
C ASP A 256 -9.49 7.77 -5.83
N TYR A 257 -9.84 7.37 -4.59
CA TYR A 257 -11.20 7.42 -4.06
C TYR A 257 -11.37 8.51 -3.00
N VAL A 258 -12.42 9.32 -3.13
CA VAL A 258 -12.81 10.28 -2.08
C VAL A 258 -13.49 9.58 -0.90
N ILE A 259 -14.20 8.46 -1.16
CA ILE A 259 -14.71 7.56 -0.12
C ILE A 259 -14.40 6.12 -0.52
N LEU A 260 -13.71 5.39 0.36
CA LEU A 260 -13.43 3.96 0.20
C LEU A 260 -13.81 3.23 1.48
N ALA A 261 -14.65 2.20 1.38
CA ALA A 261 -15.13 1.47 2.55
C ALA A 261 -15.20 -0.05 2.33
N LYS A 262 -15.04 -0.85 3.39
CA LYS A 262 -15.12 -2.32 3.25
C LYS A 262 -16.53 -2.89 3.31
N THR A 263 -17.39 -2.34 4.15
CA THR A 263 -18.68 -2.92 4.51
C THR A 263 -19.89 -2.13 4.02
N GLY A 264 -19.74 -0.86 3.64
CA GLY A 264 -20.82 -0.08 3.05
C GLY A 264 -20.61 1.44 3.06
N ILE A 265 -21.35 2.13 2.21
CA ILE A 265 -21.44 3.60 2.18
C ILE A 265 -22.93 3.95 2.11
N SER A 266 -23.44 4.71 3.06
CA SER A 266 -24.85 5.12 3.06
C SER A 266 -25.00 6.62 3.14
N THR A 267 -26.01 7.16 2.46
CA THR A 267 -26.38 8.57 2.57
C THR A 267 -27.88 8.77 2.77
N THR A 268 -28.23 9.79 3.55
CA THR A 268 -29.56 10.42 3.56
C THR A 268 -29.44 11.90 3.22
N GLY A 269 -30.56 12.56 2.93
CA GLY A 269 -30.57 13.99 2.62
C GLY A 269 -29.93 14.37 1.28
N VAL A 270 -29.66 15.67 1.10
CA VAL A 270 -29.06 16.22 -0.12
C VAL A 270 -27.55 16.21 0.02
N THR A 271 -26.93 15.11 -0.39
CA THR A 271 -25.47 14.94 -0.40
C THR A 271 -24.88 15.39 -1.73
N ASN A 272 -23.64 15.87 -1.71
CA ASN A 272 -22.86 16.19 -2.91
C ASN A 272 -21.41 15.70 -2.74
N ILE A 273 -20.98 14.80 -3.61
CA ILE A 273 -19.64 14.22 -3.59
C ILE A 273 -18.90 14.62 -4.86
N THR A 274 -17.67 15.10 -4.72
CA THR A 274 -16.73 15.31 -5.83
C THR A 274 -15.57 14.34 -5.69
N GLY A 275 -15.51 13.37 -6.61
CA GLY A 275 -14.56 12.26 -6.60
C GLY A 275 -15.22 10.88 -6.63
N ASP A 276 -14.42 9.85 -6.84
CA ASP A 276 -14.90 8.47 -6.97
C ASP A 276 -15.15 7.83 -5.59
N ILE A 277 -16.19 6.99 -5.49
CA ILE A 277 -16.48 6.22 -4.28
C ILE A 277 -16.48 4.72 -4.55
N ALA A 278 -16.09 3.93 -3.56
CA ALA A 278 -16.04 2.48 -3.73
C ALA A 278 -16.28 1.66 -2.47
N VAL A 279 -16.82 0.46 -2.66
CA VAL A 279 -16.89 -0.58 -1.63
C VAL A 279 -16.27 -1.91 -2.06
N SER A 280 -15.47 -2.52 -1.19
CA SER A 280 -14.93 -3.87 -1.37
C SER A 280 -14.44 -4.46 -0.05
N PRO A 281 -14.74 -5.73 0.30
CA PRO A 281 -15.33 -6.78 -0.55
C PRO A 281 -16.86 -6.73 -0.64
N ALA A 282 -17.52 -5.75 -0.02
CA ALA A 282 -18.96 -5.62 -0.13
C ALA A 282 -19.43 -5.42 -1.58
N ALA A 283 -20.61 -5.95 -1.88
CA ALA A 283 -21.29 -5.72 -3.16
C ALA A 283 -21.93 -4.33 -3.20
N GLU A 284 -22.30 -3.87 -4.40
CA GLU A 284 -22.92 -2.55 -4.60
C GLU A 284 -24.19 -2.33 -3.76
N THR A 285 -24.89 -3.40 -3.38
CA THR A 285 -26.06 -3.31 -2.48
C THR A 285 -25.74 -2.71 -1.12
N ALA A 286 -24.46 -2.67 -0.71
CA ALA A 286 -24.00 -1.98 0.48
C ALA A 286 -23.80 -0.47 0.30
N ILE A 287 -23.94 0.04 -0.93
CA ILE A 287 -24.03 1.46 -1.24
C ILE A 287 -25.51 1.84 -1.28
N THR A 288 -25.97 2.65 -0.33
CA THR A 288 -27.41 2.93 -0.14
C THR A 288 -27.70 4.42 -0.08
N GLY A 289 -28.86 4.84 -0.63
CA GLY A 289 -29.27 6.26 -0.68
C GLY A 289 -28.73 7.05 -1.89
N PHE A 290 -27.93 6.42 -2.75
CA PHE A 290 -27.30 7.10 -3.89
C PHE A 290 -28.12 7.03 -5.19
N SER A 291 -29.18 6.23 -5.25
CA SER A 291 -29.97 6.04 -6.49
C SER A 291 -29.09 5.68 -7.68
N GLN A 292 -28.22 4.68 -7.50
CA GLN A 292 -27.20 4.32 -8.47
C GLN A 292 -27.81 3.87 -9.80
N THR A 293 -27.23 4.33 -10.89
CA THR A 293 -27.52 3.83 -12.24
C THR A 293 -26.30 3.11 -12.77
N ARG A 294 -26.46 1.82 -13.10
CA ARG A 294 -25.38 1.00 -13.65
C ARG A 294 -24.99 1.48 -15.06
N ASP A 295 -23.68 1.66 -15.28
CA ASP A 295 -23.17 1.97 -16.62
C ASP A 295 -23.26 0.76 -17.56
N ALA A 296 -23.36 1.00 -18.88
CA ALA A 296 -23.51 -0.05 -19.88
C ALA A 296 -22.36 -1.09 -19.88
N SER A 297 -21.15 -0.70 -19.46
CA SER A 297 -20.00 -1.61 -19.34
C SER A 297 -20.12 -2.58 -18.17
N ASN A 298 -21.04 -2.34 -17.22
CA ASN A 298 -21.13 -2.99 -15.93
C ASN A 298 -19.88 -2.85 -15.02
N THR A 299 -18.92 -1.99 -15.35
CA THR A 299 -17.67 -1.80 -14.57
C THR A 299 -17.79 -0.72 -13.49
N PHE A 300 -18.77 0.18 -13.59
CA PHE A 300 -19.07 1.19 -12.57
C PHE A 300 -20.57 1.56 -12.60
N SER A 301 -20.97 2.41 -11.65
CA SER A 301 -22.26 3.09 -11.63
C SER A 301 -22.08 4.60 -11.49
N THR A 302 -23.14 5.34 -11.78
CA THR A 302 -23.21 6.80 -11.58
C THR A 302 -24.38 7.17 -10.66
N SER A 303 -24.38 8.40 -10.17
CA SER A 303 -25.44 8.98 -9.34
C SER A 303 -25.54 10.49 -9.59
N GLY A 304 -26.73 11.07 -9.42
CA GLY A 304 -26.91 12.52 -9.51
C GLY A 304 -26.26 13.32 -8.37
N ILE A 305 -25.81 12.64 -7.31
CA ILE A 305 -25.16 13.26 -6.14
C ILE A 305 -23.66 12.93 -6.03
N VAL A 306 -23.09 12.29 -7.06
CA VAL A 306 -21.67 11.95 -7.15
C VAL A 306 -21.12 12.48 -8.47
N ASP A 307 -20.32 13.53 -8.40
CA ASP A 307 -19.46 14.01 -9.48
C ASP A 307 -18.20 13.14 -9.54
N GLY A 308 -18.39 11.93 -10.05
CA GLY A 308 -17.44 10.83 -10.04
C GLY A 308 -18.12 9.50 -10.39
N LYS A 309 -17.42 8.39 -10.19
CA LYS A 309 -17.91 7.03 -10.40
C LYS A 309 -18.09 6.29 -9.09
N ILE A 310 -19.03 5.34 -9.11
CA ILE A 310 -19.32 4.44 -8.00
C ILE A 310 -18.85 3.03 -8.38
N PHE A 311 -17.97 2.44 -7.57
CA PHE A 311 -17.41 1.11 -7.81
C PHE A 311 -17.78 0.13 -6.69
N ALA A 312 -17.92 -1.15 -7.02
CA ALA A 312 -18.20 -2.20 -6.04
C ALA A 312 -17.61 -3.55 -6.45
N ALA A 313 -17.36 -4.42 -5.48
CA ALA A 313 -16.66 -5.70 -5.69
C ALA A 313 -17.35 -6.68 -6.65
N ASN A 314 -18.67 -6.58 -6.84
CA ASN A 314 -19.45 -7.47 -7.70
C ASN A 314 -19.66 -6.92 -9.13
N MET A 315 -18.96 -5.85 -9.52
CA MET A 315 -18.99 -5.29 -10.87
C MET A 315 -18.12 -6.08 -11.84
N ALA A 316 -18.28 -5.81 -13.14
CA ALA A 316 -17.51 -6.47 -14.19
C ALA A 316 -16.01 -6.13 -14.10
N VAL A 317 -15.16 -7.03 -14.57
CA VAL A 317 -13.71 -6.84 -14.72
C VAL A 317 -13.43 -5.56 -15.53
N PRO A 318 -12.45 -4.72 -15.14
CA PRO A 318 -11.39 -4.96 -14.13
C PRO A 318 -11.72 -4.51 -12.69
N THR A 319 -12.94 -4.06 -12.41
CA THR A 319 -13.27 -3.40 -11.14
C THR A 319 -12.96 -4.22 -9.88
N PRO A 320 -13.27 -5.54 -9.80
CA PRO A 320 -13.01 -6.29 -8.58
C PRO A 320 -11.53 -6.30 -8.15
N SER A 321 -10.60 -6.54 -9.09
CA SER A 321 -9.16 -6.59 -8.79
C SER A 321 -8.58 -5.21 -8.48
N MET A 322 -9.04 -4.16 -9.17
CA MET A 322 -8.70 -2.78 -8.85
C MET A 322 -9.09 -2.43 -7.41
N LEU A 323 -10.31 -2.79 -6.99
CA LEU A 323 -10.78 -2.52 -5.63
C LEU A 323 -10.09 -3.36 -4.57
N THR A 324 -9.74 -4.61 -4.85
CA THR A 324 -8.91 -5.41 -3.94
C THR A 324 -7.56 -4.72 -3.67
N THR A 325 -6.94 -4.16 -4.71
CA THR A 325 -5.69 -3.40 -4.60
C THR A 325 -5.89 -2.14 -3.76
N ALA A 326 -6.93 -1.34 -4.05
CA ALA A 326 -7.22 -0.12 -3.31
C ALA A 326 -7.50 -0.37 -1.81
N ILE A 327 -8.17 -1.47 -1.47
CA ILE A 327 -8.38 -1.84 -0.05
C ILE A 327 -7.07 -2.24 0.63
N SER A 328 -6.20 -2.98 -0.06
CA SER A 328 -4.87 -3.33 0.46
C SER A 328 -4.01 -2.08 0.68
N ASP A 329 -4.03 -1.14 -0.25
CA ASP A 329 -3.30 0.13 -0.14
C ASP A 329 -3.84 1.00 1.01
N MET A 330 -5.16 1.02 1.22
CA MET A 330 -5.78 1.69 2.38
C MET A 330 -5.33 1.06 3.72
N GLU A 331 -5.29 -0.26 3.81
CA GLU A 331 -4.83 -0.98 5.02
C GLU A 331 -3.33 -0.74 5.27
N THR A 332 -2.54 -0.65 4.20
CA THR A 332 -1.13 -0.32 4.24
C THR A 332 -0.92 1.11 4.72
N ALA A 333 -1.64 2.09 4.16
CA ALA A 333 -1.61 3.49 4.57
C ALA A 333 -2.02 3.66 6.03
N TYR A 334 -3.06 2.95 6.49
CA TYR A 334 -3.46 2.94 7.89
C TYR A 334 -2.33 2.43 8.79
N THR A 335 -1.69 1.32 8.40
CA THR A 335 -0.62 0.68 9.18
C THR A 335 0.63 1.54 9.24
N ASP A 336 0.99 2.16 8.11
CA ASP A 336 2.08 3.14 8.00
C ASP A 336 1.83 4.34 8.94
N ALA A 337 0.68 4.99 8.83
CA ALA A 337 0.32 6.12 9.68
C ALA A 337 0.30 5.75 11.18
N ALA A 338 -0.24 4.58 11.54
CA ALA A 338 -0.28 4.08 12.92
C ALA A 338 1.10 3.66 13.45
N GLY A 339 2.00 3.25 12.55
CA GLY A 339 3.33 2.75 12.84
C GLY A 339 4.42 3.81 12.94
N ARG A 340 4.13 5.08 12.58
CA ARG A 340 5.10 6.19 12.71
C ARG A 340 5.59 6.29 14.16
N THR A 341 6.90 6.45 14.32
CA THR A 341 7.58 6.52 15.63
C THR A 341 8.11 7.92 15.90
N ASN A 342 8.50 8.19 17.16
CA ASN A 342 9.04 9.47 17.62
C ASN A 342 8.06 10.66 17.45
N PRO A 343 6.87 10.60 18.07
CA PRO A 343 5.91 11.71 18.00
C PRO A 343 6.50 13.00 18.58
N ASP A 344 6.24 14.12 17.90
CA ASP A 344 6.57 15.47 18.38
C ASP A 344 5.75 15.84 19.63
N SER A 345 4.55 15.27 19.76
CA SER A 345 3.71 15.44 20.93
C SER A 345 2.90 14.19 21.27
N THR A 346 2.84 13.87 22.56
CA THR A 346 2.05 12.76 23.11
C THR A 346 1.00 13.28 24.08
N GLU A 347 -0.22 12.79 23.97
CA GLU A 347 -1.35 13.13 24.84
C GLU A 347 -1.64 14.64 24.92
N LEU A 348 -1.39 15.37 23.83
CA LEU A 348 -1.60 16.81 23.79
C LEU A 348 -3.03 17.17 24.20
N GLY A 349 -3.15 18.14 25.12
CA GLY A 349 -4.45 18.56 25.64
C GLY A 349 -5.22 17.47 26.40
N ALA A 350 -4.55 16.38 26.81
CA ALA A 350 -5.17 15.22 27.43
C ALA A 350 -6.35 14.65 26.61
N GLY A 351 -6.19 14.60 25.28
CA GLY A 351 -7.24 14.14 24.35
C GLY A 351 -8.24 15.23 23.95
N ASN A 352 -7.99 16.49 24.30
CA ASN A 352 -8.81 17.62 23.86
C ASN A 352 -7.95 18.75 23.30
N ILE A 353 -7.98 18.95 21.99
CA ILE A 353 -7.18 19.96 21.27
C ILE A 353 -7.97 21.21 20.86
N SER A 354 -9.16 21.39 21.46
CA SER A 354 -10.04 22.53 21.18
C SER A 354 -9.31 23.87 21.31
N GLY A 355 -9.39 24.71 20.28
CA GLY A 355 -8.84 26.07 20.30
C GLY A 355 -7.32 26.15 20.05
N LEU A 356 -6.64 25.02 19.86
CA LEU A 356 -5.20 25.01 19.65
C LEU A 356 -4.84 25.41 18.21
N THR A 357 -3.65 25.97 18.06
CA THR A 357 -2.96 26.06 16.77
C THR A 357 -1.82 25.05 16.77
N LEU A 358 -1.85 24.10 15.85
CA LEU A 358 -0.93 22.99 15.76
C LEU A 358 0.02 23.19 14.60
N SER A 359 1.31 23.20 14.91
CA SER A 359 2.36 23.16 13.90
C SER A 359 2.43 21.79 13.21
N PRO A 360 3.12 21.67 12.07
CA PRO A 360 3.37 20.39 11.42
C PRO A 360 4.09 19.43 12.35
N GLY A 361 3.72 18.14 12.31
CA GLY A 361 4.26 17.15 13.22
C GLY A 361 3.48 15.84 13.30
N LEU A 362 4.07 14.88 14.00
CA LEU A 362 3.46 13.63 14.42
C LEU A 362 2.90 13.77 15.84
N TYR A 363 1.61 13.57 15.98
CA TYR A 363 0.88 13.67 17.24
C TYR A 363 0.28 12.33 17.62
N LYS A 364 0.33 11.96 18.90
CA LYS A 364 -0.11 10.64 19.37
C LYS A 364 -0.98 10.72 20.61
N TRP A 365 -2.10 10.00 20.59
CA TRP A 365 -2.96 9.75 21.74
C TRP A 365 -3.24 8.24 21.88
N SER A 366 -3.09 7.74 23.11
CA SER A 366 -3.54 6.43 23.55
C SER A 366 -5.04 6.40 23.92
N SER A 367 -5.69 7.56 23.84
CA SER A 367 -7.08 7.81 24.23
C SER A 367 -7.93 8.32 23.05
N ASP A 368 -9.18 8.67 23.34
CA ASP A 368 -10.05 9.41 22.42
C ASP A 368 -9.51 10.84 22.19
N LEU A 369 -9.73 11.39 21.00
CA LEU A 369 -9.43 12.78 20.64
C LEU A 369 -10.73 13.56 20.39
N LEU A 370 -10.87 14.69 21.09
CA LEU A 370 -12.00 15.62 21.00
C LEU A 370 -11.55 16.97 20.44
N ILE A 371 -12.33 17.50 19.50
CA ILE A 371 -12.23 18.85 18.94
C ILE A 371 -13.60 19.54 19.12
N ALA A 372 -13.76 20.23 20.25
CA ALA A 372 -15.02 20.86 20.66
C ALA A 372 -15.12 22.36 20.35
N SER A 373 -14.01 22.99 19.94
CA SER A 373 -13.97 24.30 19.30
C SER A 373 -12.90 24.28 18.21
N ASP A 374 -12.93 25.27 17.32
CA ASP A 374 -12.04 25.33 16.16
C ASP A 374 -10.58 25.05 16.52
N VAL A 375 -9.93 24.25 15.68
CA VAL A 375 -8.50 23.98 15.75
C VAL A 375 -7.86 24.48 14.46
N THR A 376 -6.69 25.08 14.57
CA THR A 376 -5.94 25.58 13.40
C THR A 376 -4.71 24.71 13.16
N LEU A 377 -4.50 24.28 11.93
CA LEU A 377 -3.26 23.68 11.45
C LEU A 377 -2.50 24.75 10.68
N ASP A 378 -1.33 25.15 11.19
CA ASP A 378 -0.55 26.27 10.65
C ASP A 378 0.81 25.79 10.15
N GLY A 379 1.01 25.89 8.83
CA GLY A 379 2.25 25.50 8.17
C GLY A 379 2.16 25.70 6.65
N SER A 380 3.22 25.36 5.94
CA SER A 380 3.33 25.53 4.50
C SER A 380 2.53 24.48 3.72
N ALA A 381 2.43 24.66 2.40
CA ALA A 381 1.80 23.68 1.50
C ALA A 381 2.55 22.33 1.42
N ASN A 382 3.80 22.27 1.90
CA ASN A 382 4.60 21.05 1.91
C ASN A 382 4.62 20.35 3.27
N ASP A 383 4.18 21.06 4.31
CA ASP A 383 4.23 20.57 5.68
C ASP A 383 3.17 19.49 5.92
N VAL A 384 3.45 18.58 6.84
CA VAL A 384 2.63 17.38 7.08
C VAL A 384 2.20 17.28 8.54
N TRP A 385 0.96 16.84 8.74
CA TRP A 385 0.40 16.50 10.04
C TRP A 385 -0.06 15.04 10.02
N ILE A 386 0.37 14.26 11.02
CA ILE A 386 -0.14 12.91 11.26
C ILE A 386 -0.66 12.83 12.68
N PHE A 387 -1.94 12.51 12.82
CA PHE A 387 -2.60 12.32 14.10
C PHE A 387 -2.87 10.83 14.32
N GLN A 388 -2.17 10.21 15.27
CA GLN A 388 -2.37 8.81 15.69
C GLN A 388 -3.31 8.76 16.89
N ILE A 389 -4.50 8.18 16.71
CA ILE A 389 -5.56 8.18 17.73
C ILE A 389 -5.95 6.73 18.01
N ALA A 390 -5.61 6.23 19.19
CA ALA A 390 -5.94 4.85 19.60
C ALA A 390 -7.42 4.67 19.98
N GLY A 391 -8.10 5.77 20.33
CA GLY A 391 -9.53 5.81 20.59
C GLY A 391 -10.35 6.33 19.41
N LYS A 392 -11.43 7.02 19.72
CA LYS A 392 -12.32 7.71 18.78
C LYS A 392 -11.80 9.10 18.44
N LEU A 393 -12.15 9.60 17.26
CA LEU A 393 -12.04 11.00 16.89
C LEU A 393 -13.43 11.64 16.87
N THR A 394 -13.64 12.71 17.63
CA THR A 394 -14.89 13.47 17.62
C THR A 394 -14.62 14.94 17.33
N VAL A 395 -15.18 15.44 16.22
CA VAL A 395 -15.29 16.87 15.93
C VAL A 395 -16.72 17.29 16.26
N SER A 396 -16.90 18.22 17.19
CA SER A 396 -18.23 18.65 17.64
C SER A 396 -18.99 19.43 16.56
N ASN A 397 -20.29 19.63 16.79
CA ASN A 397 -21.16 20.36 15.88
C ASN A 397 -20.65 21.79 15.61
N GLY A 398 -20.65 22.19 14.35
CA GLY A 398 -20.26 23.53 13.89
C GLY A 398 -18.77 23.85 14.03
N VAL A 399 -17.94 22.89 14.43
CA VAL A 399 -16.50 23.08 14.63
C VAL A 399 -15.74 22.93 13.32
N SER A 400 -14.72 23.77 13.13
CA SER A 400 -13.84 23.74 11.97
C SER A 400 -12.42 23.28 12.29
N VAL A 401 -11.84 22.46 11.41
CA VAL A 401 -10.40 22.26 11.29
C VAL A 401 -9.89 23.24 10.23
N ILE A 402 -9.26 24.31 10.68
CA ILE A 402 -8.82 25.43 9.85
C ILE A 402 -7.41 25.16 9.34
N LEU A 403 -7.18 25.32 8.03
CA LEU A 403 -5.84 25.31 7.45
C LEU A 403 -5.35 26.74 7.26
N SER A 404 -4.12 27.03 7.69
CA SER A 404 -3.48 28.34 7.60
C SER A 404 -2.00 28.21 7.19
N GLY A 405 -1.34 29.33 6.88
CA GLY A 405 0.08 29.33 6.46
C GLY A 405 0.35 28.76 5.05
N GLY A 406 -0.69 28.30 4.36
CA GLY A 406 -0.59 27.58 3.08
C GLY A 406 -0.81 26.07 3.20
N ALA A 407 -1.08 25.55 4.40
CA ALA A 407 -1.37 24.14 4.64
C ALA A 407 -2.48 23.61 3.72
N VAL A 408 -2.28 22.39 3.23
CA VAL A 408 -3.20 21.72 2.29
C VAL A 408 -3.75 20.43 2.87
N ALA A 409 -5.03 20.16 2.59
CA ALA A 409 -5.74 18.99 3.16
C ALA A 409 -5.08 17.65 2.79
N LYS A 410 -4.43 17.54 1.63
CA LYS A 410 -3.74 16.32 1.20
C LYS A 410 -2.56 15.91 2.10
N ASN A 411 -2.05 16.83 2.93
CA ASN A 411 -0.94 16.58 3.85
C ASN A 411 -1.38 16.43 5.32
N VAL A 412 -2.69 16.34 5.59
CA VAL A 412 -3.24 16.15 6.93
C VAL A 412 -3.82 14.75 7.03
N PHE A 413 -3.26 13.90 7.88
CA PHE A 413 -3.66 12.50 8.02
C PHE A 413 -4.19 12.21 9.42
N TRP A 414 -5.42 11.69 9.48
CA TRP A 414 -6.09 11.27 10.71
C TRP A 414 -6.14 9.74 10.75
N GLN A 415 -5.24 9.11 11.50
CA GLN A 415 -5.30 7.67 11.75
C GLN A 415 -6.10 7.41 13.02
N VAL A 416 -7.24 6.72 12.89
CA VAL A 416 -8.18 6.52 14.00
C VAL A 416 -8.48 5.03 14.18
N ALA A 417 -8.18 4.48 15.36
CA ALA A 417 -8.41 3.06 15.64
C ALA A 417 -9.87 2.77 16.09
N GLY A 418 -10.56 3.76 16.66
CA GLY A 418 -11.98 3.74 16.93
C GLY A 418 -12.81 4.47 15.88
N ASN A 419 -14.06 4.79 16.22
CA ASN A 419 -14.95 5.51 15.32
C ASN A 419 -14.48 6.96 15.13
N THR A 420 -14.69 7.49 13.93
CA THR A 420 -14.59 8.92 13.63
C THR A 420 -16.00 9.51 13.52
N THR A 421 -16.25 10.63 14.20
CA THR A 421 -17.52 11.36 14.12
C THR A 421 -17.26 12.83 13.80
N PHE A 422 -17.84 13.30 12.71
CA PHE A 422 -17.91 14.72 12.36
C PHE A 422 -19.32 15.21 12.64
N GLY A 423 -19.46 16.02 13.69
CA GLY A 423 -20.73 16.54 14.18
C GLY A 423 -21.41 17.45 13.17
N THR A 424 -22.69 17.71 13.36
CA THR A 424 -23.51 18.46 12.40
C THR A 424 -22.87 19.79 12.04
N THR A 425 -22.90 20.17 10.76
CA THR A 425 -22.33 21.44 10.23
C THR A 425 -20.83 21.66 10.48
N SER A 426 -20.08 20.64 10.95
CA SER A 426 -18.63 20.75 11.10
C SER A 426 -17.92 20.86 9.74
N ASN A 427 -16.73 21.46 9.72
CA ASN A 427 -15.91 21.60 8.51
C ASN A 427 -14.53 21.03 8.75
N VAL A 428 -14.25 19.88 8.14
CA VAL A 428 -13.02 19.13 8.40
C VAL A 428 -12.16 19.07 7.14
N SER A 429 -10.84 19.19 7.34
CA SER A 429 -9.84 19.00 6.29
C SER A 429 -8.93 17.82 6.62
N GLY A 430 -8.64 16.98 5.62
CA GLY A 430 -7.66 15.90 5.75
C GLY A 430 -8.08 14.54 5.20
N VAL A 431 -7.13 13.62 5.15
CA VAL A 431 -7.32 12.21 4.82
C VAL A 431 -7.61 11.45 6.11
N VAL A 432 -8.78 10.82 6.20
CA VAL A 432 -9.21 10.03 7.36
C VAL A 432 -8.98 8.55 7.06
N LEU A 433 -8.09 7.93 7.83
CA LEU A 433 -7.77 6.50 7.81
C LEU A 433 -8.38 5.86 9.06
N SER A 434 -9.63 5.41 8.97
CA SER A 434 -10.38 4.84 10.10
C SER A 434 -10.38 3.32 10.07
N LYS A 435 -10.07 2.69 11.21
CA LYS A 435 -10.18 1.24 11.38
C LYS A 435 -11.63 0.77 11.48
N THR A 436 -12.54 1.67 11.86
CA THR A 436 -13.97 1.36 12.02
C THR A 436 -14.82 2.36 11.23
N LEU A 437 -15.94 2.81 11.81
CA LEU A 437 -16.92 3.68 11.18
C LEU A 437 -16.37 5.10 11.03
N ILE A 438 -16.69 5.74 9.90
CA ILE A 438 -16.65 7.20 9.75
C ILE A 438 -18.09 7.68 9.66
N ASP A 439 -18.55 8.42 10.67
CA ASP A 439 -19.89 9.00 10.75
C ASP A 439 -19.83 10.51 10.50
N ILE A 440 -20.34 10.94 9.34
CA ILE A 440 -20.38 12.35 8.94
C ILE A 440 -21.83 12.82 9.05
N GLN A 441 -22.12 13.58 10.10
CA GLN A 441 -23.49 13.96 10.47
C GLN A 441 -24.02 15.11 9.63
N THR A 442 -25.30 15.44 9.82
CA THR A 442 -26.07 16.39 9.00
C THR A 442 -25.27 17.64 8.63
N GLU A 443 -25.12 17.89 7.32
CA GLU A 443 -24.50 19.08 6.73
C GLU A 443 -23.02 19.31 7.11
N ALA A 444 -22.36 18.35 7.75
CA ALA A 444 -20.91 18.40 7.90
C ALA A 444 -20.21 18.32 6.53
N THR A 445 -19.05 18.94 6.43
CA THR A 445 -18.26 19.02 5.20
C THR A 445 -16.88 18.43 5.41
N LEU A 446 -16.37 17.75 4.38
CA LEU A 446 -15.02 17.19 4.37
C LEU A 446 -14.31 17.58 3.08
N LYS A 447 -13.23 18.36 3.21
CA LYS A 447 -12.25 18.55 2.13
C LYS A 447 -11.11 17.56 2.36
N GLY A 448 -11.16 16.41 1.70
CA GLY A 448 -10.41 15.27 2.18
C GLY A 448 -10.82 13.94 1.57
N ARG A 449 -10.46 12.85 2.27
CA ARG A 449 -10.87 11.49 1.94
C ARG A 449 -11.41 10.78 3.17
N ALA A 450 -12.44 9.96 2.99
CA ALA A 450 -12.98 9.09 4.05
C ALA A 450 -12.66 7.63 3.69
N LEU A 451 -11.59 7.09 4.28
CA LEU A 451 -11.08 5.75 4.03
C LEU A 451 -11.35 4.87 5.28
N ALA A 452 -12.36 4.00 5.20
CA ALA A 452 -12.88 3.24 6.34
C ALA A 452 -12.73 1.72 6.16
N GLN A 453 -12.11 1.04 7.11
CA GLN A 453 -12.07 -0.43 7.12
C GLN A 453 -13.41 -1.07 7.52
N THR A 454 -14.43 -0.29 7.86
CA THR A 454 -15.83 -0.74 7.90
C THR A 454 -16.71 0.09 6.97
N ALA A 455 -17.45 1.07 7.50
CA ALA A 455 -18.47 1.80 6.76
C ALA A 455 -18.26 3.32 6.84
N VAL A 456 -18.89 4.02 5.91
CA VAL A 456 -19.04 5.49 5.93
C VAL A 456 -20.52 5.84 5.89
N THR A 457 -20.99 6.64 6.85
CA THR A 457 -22.37 7.14 6.92
C THR A 457 -22.39 8.65 6.68
N LEU A 458 -23.29 9.09 5.80
CA LEU A 458 -23.47 10.48 5.40
C LEU A 458 -24.92 10.93 5.64
N ASP A 459 -25.09 12.20 5.99
CA ASP A 459 -26.37 12.89 6.04
C ASP A 459 -26.25 14.32 5.49
N ALA A 460 -26.76 14.55 4.29
CA ALA A 460 -26.74 15.85 3.59
C ALA A 460 -25.34 16.50 3.52
N ASN A 461 -24.29 15.73 3.25
CA ASN A 461 -22.91 16.21 3.35
C ASN A 461 -22.36 16.74 2.03
N MET A 462 -21.33 17.59 2.13
CA MET A 462 -20.46 17.93 1.02
C MET A 462 -19.07 17.31 1.23
N ILE A 463 -18.69 16.38 0.35
CA ILE A 463 -17.39 15.68 0.42
C ILE A 463 -16.61 15.98 -0.87
N THR A 464 -15.43 16.57 -0.73
CA THR A 464 -14.63 17.02 -1.88
C THR A 464 -13.22 16.46 -1.82
N GLN A 465 -12.84 15.73 -2.86
CA GLN A 465 -11.46 15.26 -3.05
C GLN A 465 -10.46 16.43 -3.03
N PRO A 466 -9.32 16.31 -2.32
CA PRO A 466 -8.26 17.31 -2.40
C PRO A 466 -7.74 17.43 -3.84
N ALA A 467 -7.31 18.64 -4.23
CA ALA A 467 -6.56 18.80 -5.47
C ALA A 467 -5.29 17.91 -5.43
N PRO A 468 -4.85 17.37 -6.60
CA PRO A 468 -3.65 16.54 -6.71
C PRO A 468 -2.44 17.13 -6.00
#